data_AF-A0A7J6CIX8-F1
#
_entry.id   AF-A0A7J6CIX8-F1
#
_cell.length_a   1.000
_cell.length_b   1.000
_cell.length_c   1.000
_cell.angle_alpha   90.00
_cell.angle_beta   90.00
_cell.angle_gamma   90.00
#
_symmetry.space_group_name_H-M   'P 1'
#
loop_
_entity.id
_entity.type
_entity.pdbx_description
1 polymer ?
#
loop_
_entity_poly.entity_id
_entity_poly.type
_entity_poly.pdbx_seq_one_letter_code
_entity_poly.pdbx_strand_id
1 'polypeptide(L)'
;MLCCLSLFRLSCASCGSRQRSEMAKSKNHTTHNQSRKWHRNGIKKPRSHRYESLKGVDPKFMRNLRFAKKHNKKGLKTIAKKQASK
;
A
#
# COMPACT_ATOMS: atom_id res chain seq x y z
N MET A 1 -26.15 6.67 67.85
CA MET A 1 -26.55 7.76 68.78
C MET A 1 -25.70 8.98 68.47
N LEU A 2 -26.34 9.98 67.85
CA LEU A 2 -25.95 11.39 67.73
C LEU A 2 -24.68 11.69 66.91
N CYS A 3 -24.86 12.17 65.68
CA CYS A 3 -25.06 13.58 65.31
C CYS A 3 -23.77 14.41 65.33
N CYS A 4 -23.17 14.59 64.15
CA CYS A 4 -22.68 15.90 63.72
C CYS A 4 -22.98 16.06 62.23
N LEU A 5 -24.25 16.41 61.96
CA LEU A 5 -24.63 17.17 60.78
C LEU A 5 -23.98 18.55 60.87
N SER A 6 -23.17 18.91 59.88
CA SER A 6 -22.95 20.27 59.33
C SER A 6 -21.68 20.18 58.48
N LEU A 7 -21.69 20.33 57.15
CA LEU A 7 -22.22 21.45 56.41
C LEU A 7 -22.65 21.01 55.00
N PHE A 8 -23.94 21.17 54.76
CA PHE A 8 -24.53 21.32 53.45
C PHE A 8 -24.14 22.71 52.89
N ARG A 9 -24.08 22.82 51.56
CA ARG A 9 -23.84 24.04 50.74
C ARG A 9 -22.35 24.42 50.64
N LEU A 10 -21.80 24.73 49.47
CA LEU A 10 -22.39 25.53 48.42
C LEU A 10 -21.60 25.30 47.12
N SER A 11 -22.35 25.13 46.02
CA SER A 11 -22.07 25.66 44.69
C SER A 11 -20.62 26.04 44.36
N CYS A 12 -20.02 25.36 43.39
CA CYS A 12 -19.60 26.12 42.22
C CYS A 12 -19.45 25.18 41.02
N ALA A 13 -20.37 25.33 40.08
CA ALA A 13 -20.22 24.87 38.72
C ALA A 13 -19.05 25.64 38.08
N SER A 14 -17.84 25.09 38.19
CA SER A 14 -16.76 25.47 37.31
C SER A 14 -16.63 24.38 36.27
N CYS A 15 -17.47 24.52 35.24
CA CYS A 15 -17.14 24.11 33.88
C CYS A 15 -15.63 24.32 33.70
N GLY A 16 -14.86 23.22 33.77
CA GLY A 16 -13.45 23.21 33.43
C GLY A 16 -13.37 23.45 31.93
N SER A 17 -13.50 24.71 31.57
CA SER A 17 -13.44 25.23 30.23
C SER A 17 -12.23 24.60 29.56
N ARG A 18 -12.49 23.84 28.48
CA ARG A 18 -11.48 23.60 27.46
C ARG A 18 -10.93 24.98 27.10
N GLN A 19 -9.78 25.33 27.64
CA GLN A 19 -8.97 26.40 27.10
C GLN A 19 -8.54 25.92 25.71
N ARG A 20 -9.40 26.16 24.71
CA ARG A 20 -8.95 26.30 23.33
C ARG A 20 -8.21 27.62 23.31
N SER A 21 -6.95 27.59 23.73
CA SER A 21 -6.00 28.62 23.35
C SER A 21 -6.02 28.70 21.83
N GLU A 22 -6.45 29.84 21.35
CA GLU A 22 -6.49 30.21 19.96
C GLU A 22 -5.07 30.04 19.38
N MET A 23 -4.92 29.19 18.35
CA MET A 23 -3.65 29.06 17.64
C MET A 23 -3.35 30.38 16.93
N ALA A 24 -2.53 31.22 17.56
CA ALA A 24 -2.08 32.47 16.93
C ALA A 24 -1.25 32.23 15.65
N LYS A 25 -0.74 31.01 15.43
CA LYS A 25 -0.26 30.42 14.16
C LYS A 25 0.13 28.95 14.38
N SER A 26 -0.27 28.06 13.49
CA SER A 26 0.13 26.64 13.49
C SER A 26 1.25 26.35 12.49
N LYS A 27 1.97 25.24 12.66
CA LYS A 27 2.96 24.79 11.66
C LYS A 27 2.26 24.32 10.39
N ASN A 28 2.64 24.87 9.24
CA ASN A 28 1.99 24.62 7.95
C ASN A 28 2.37 23.26 7.31
N HIS A 29 3.58 22.73 7.55
CA HIS A 29 4.03 21.46 6.98
C HIS A 29 5.15 20.79 7.80
N THR A 30 5.18 19.44 7.84
CA THR A 30 6.27 18.66 8.48
C THR A 30 6.43 17.24 7.91
N THR A 31 7.68 16.85 7.66
CA THR A 31 8.07 15.48 7.25
C THR A 31 8.77 14.70 8.38
N HIS A 32 8.78 15.26 9.61
CA HIS A 32 9.63 14.80 10.73
C HIS A 32 9.51 13.32 11.10
N ASN A 33 8.30 12.75 11.09
CA ASN A 33 8.07 11.35 11.45
C ASN A 33 7.69 10.46 10.27
N GLN A 34 7.78 10.95 9.03
CA GLN A 34 7.35 10.16 7.87
C GLN A 34 8.32 9.03 7.58
N SER A 35 9.63 9.33 7.53
CA SER A 35 10.68 8.33 7.32
C SER A 35 10.63 7.21 8.36
N ARG A 36 10.50 7.55 9.66
CA ARG A 36 10.43 6.55 10.72
C ARG A 36 9.24 5.59 10.54
N LYS A 37 8.06 6.10 10.15
CA LYS A 37 6.88 5.27 9.88
C LYS A 37 7.07 4.37 8.66
N TRP A 38 7.66 4.87 7.56
CA TRP A 38 7.92 4.05 6.38
C TRP A 38 8.91 2.92 6.66
N HIS A 39 9.91 3.17 7.52
CA HIS A 39 10.90 2.16 7.89
C HIS A 39 10.41 1.19 8.98
N ARG A 40 9.35 1.49 9.76
CA ARG A 40 8.75 0.53 10.72
C ARG A 40 8.29 -0.76 10.03
N ASN A 41 7.68 -0.65 8.86
CA ASN A 41 7.26 -1.80 8.05
C ASN A 41 8.34 -2.22 7.02
N GLY A 42 9.38 -1.40 6.88
CA GLY A 42 10.43 -1.52 5.87
C GLY A 42 9.96 -1.12 4.47
N ILE A 43 10.76 -0.32 3.76
CA ILE A 43 10.51 0.02 2.36
C ILE A 43 10.91 -1.20 1.51
N LYS A 44 9.93 -2.00 1.09
CA LYS A 44 10.17 -3.20 0.28
C LYS A 44 10.31 -2.82 -1.20
N LYS A 45 11.32 -3.38 -1.86
CA LYS A 45 11.48 -3.30 -3.31
C LYS A 45 10.37 -4.10 -4.00
N PRO A 46 9.91 -3.70 -5.20
CA PRO A 46 8.99 -4.53 -5.98
C PRO A 46 9.64 -5.89 -6.26
N ARG A 47 8.81 -6.95 -6.27
CA ARG A 47 9.32 -8.29 -6.56
C ARG A 47 9.64 -8.40 -8.05
N SER A 48 10.85 -8.85 -8.38
CA SER A 48 11.19 -9.27 -9.73
C SER A 48 10.68 -10.69 -9.98
N HIS A 49 10.00 -10.88 -11.10
CA HIS A 49 9.54 -12.20 -11.56
C HIS A 49 10.38 -12.64 -12.76
N ARG A 50 10.60 -13.94 -12.93
CA ARG A 50 11.38 -14.49 -14.08
C ARG A 50 10.76 -14.10 -15.43
N TYR A 51 9.43 -14.04 -15.50
CA TYR A 51 8.69 -13.66 -16.70
C TYR A 51 7.71 -12.54 -16.35
N GLU A 52 7.86 -11.38 -16.99
CA GLU A 52 6.98 -10.23 -16.82
C GLU A 52 5.82 -10.24 -17.83
N SER A 53 4.81 -9.40 -17.57
CA SER A 53 3.69 -9.22 -18.49
C SER A 53 4.10 -8.44 -19.74
N LEU A 54 3.67 -8.88 -20.93
CA LEU A 54 3.90 -8.19 -22.21
C LEU A 54 2.91 -7.03 -22.47
N LYS A 55 2.40 -6.37 -21.41
CA LYS A 55 1.45 -5.26 -21.54
C LYS A 55 2.20 -4.00 -21.99
N GLY A 56 1.69 -3.31 -23.01
CA GLY A 56 2.32 -2.11 -23.57
C GLY A 56 3.32 -2.38 -24.70
N VAL A 57 3.52 -3.64 -25.09
CA VAL A 57 4.28 -3.99 -26.30
C VAL A 57 3.45 -3.69 -27.54
N ASP A 58 4.11 -3.31 -28.64
CA ASP A 58 3.48 -2.97 -29.93
C ASP A 58 2.40 -4.01 -30.34
N PRO A 59 1.16 -3.56 -30.62
CA PRO A 59 0.08 -4.43 -31.04
C PRO A 59 0.39 -5.25 -32.30
N LYS A 60 1.15 -4.70 -33.27
CA LYS A 60 1.48 -5.42 -34.51
C LYS A 60 2.40 -6.61 -34.21
N PHE A 61 3.43 -6.41 -33.41
CA PHE A 61 4.28 -7.50 -32.91
C PHE A 61 3.48 -8.54 -32.12
N MET A 62 2.60 -8.11 -31.20
CA MET A 62 1.82 -9.02 -30.38
C MET A 62 0.85 -9.89 -31.20
N ARG A 63 0.24 -9.35 -32.26
CA ARG A 63 -0.58 -10.14 -33.18
C ARG A 63 0.24 -11.25 -33.83
N ASN A 64 1.43 -10.93 -34.35
CA ASN A 64 2.30 -11.92 -34.97
C ASN A 64 2.77 -12.99 -33.96
N LEU A 65 3.21 -12.58 -32.77
CA LEU A 65 3.65 -13.50 -31.71
C LEU A 65 2.55 -14.49 -31.31
N ARG A 66 1.29 -14.01 -31.23
CA ARG A 66 0.13 -14.86 -30.93
C ARG A 66 -0.12 -15.87 -32.06
N PHE A 67 -0.03 -15.46 -33.32
CA PHE A 67 -0.19 -16.37 -34.45
C PHE A 67 0.93 -17.41 -34.54
N ALA A 68 2.18 -17.02 -34.30
CA ALA A 68 3.31 -17.95 -34.26
C ALA A 68 3.11 -19.01 -33.16
N LYS A 69 2.81 -18.57 -31.92
CA LYS A 69 2.54 -19.47 -30.80
C LYS A 69 1.35 -20.40 -31.06
N LYS A 70 0.30 -19.92 -31.74
CA LYS A 70 -0.89 -20.71 -32.10
C LYS A 70 -0.56 -21.89 -33.03
N HIS A 71 0.30 -21.69 -34.01
CA HIS A 71 0.55 -22.69 -35.07
C HIS A 71 1.76 -23.61 -34.82
N ASN A 72 2.53 -23.41 -33.75
CA ASN A 72 3.68 -24.25 -33.40
C ASN A 72 3.35 -25.76 -33.29
N LYS A 73 2.10 -26.12 -32.96
CA LYS A 73 1.66 -27.52 -32.87
C LYS A 73 1.79 -28.29 -34.19
N LYS A 74 1.68 -27.61 -35.34
CA LYS A 74 1.73 -28.24 -36.67
C LYS A 74 3.13 -28.78 -37.02
N GLY A 75 4.19 -28.16 -36.52
CA GLY A 75 5.58 -28.52 -36.81
C GLY A 75 6.19 -29.55 -35.84
N LEU A 76 5.45 -30.02 -34.83
CA LEU A 76 6.03 -30.85 -33.76
C LEU A 76 6.59 -32.18 -34.28
N LYS A 77 5.91 -32.83 -35.22
CA LYS A 77 6.35 -34.12 -35.79
C LYS A 77 7.64 -33.99 -36.60
N THR A 78 7.80 -32.89 -37.33
CA THR A 78 9.00 -32.64 -38.14
C THR A 78 10.18 -32.22 -37.27
N ILE A 79 9.92 -31.45 -36.20
CA ILE A 79 10.94 -31.11 -35.20
C ILE A 79 11.43 -32.36 -34.48
N ALA A 80 10.52 -33.23 -34.02
CA ALA A 80 10.88 -34.47 -33.32
C ALA A 80 11.72 -35.41 -34.21
N LYS A 81 11.33 -35.58 -35.48
CA LYS A 81 12.11 -36.37 -36.44
C LYS A 81 13.52 -35.78 -36.67
N LYS A 82 13.63 -34.44 -36.80
CA LYS A 82 14.93 -33.75 -36.93
C LYS A 82 15.79 -33.85 -35.68
N GLN A 83 15.18 -33.90 -34.50
CA GLN A 83 15.89 -34.06 -33.23
C GLN A 83 16.38 -35.49 -33.04
N ALA A 84 15.62 -36.48 -33.48
CA ALA A 84 16.04 -37.89 -33.43
C ALA A 84 17.10 -38.24 -34.48
N SER A 85 17.17 -37.49 -35.59
CA SER A 85 18.21 -37.64 -36.61
C SER A 85 19.50 -36.87 -36.31
N LYS A 86 19.55 -36.16 -35.17
CA LYS A 86 20.72 -35.39 -34.72
C LYS A 86 21.38 -36.14 -33.58
#